data_AF-A0A7Y4KJH2-F1
#
_entry.id   AF-A0A7Y4KJH2-F1
#
_cell.length_a   1.000
_cell.length_b   1.000
_cell.length_c   1.000
_cell.angle_alpha   90.00
_cell.angle_beta   90.00
_cell.angle_gamma   90.00
#
_symmetry.space_group_name_H-M   'P 1'
#
loop_
_entity.id
_entity.type
_entity.pdbx_description
1 polymer ?
#
loop_
_entity_poly.entity_id
_entity_poly.type
_entity_poly.pdbx_seq_one_letter_code
_entity_poly.pdbx_strand_id
1 'polypeptide(L)'
;MKVTERALNAVPSNTQTQTPAKSGQATELQFLQGLQQLTAPQAVAATPAAAPTADVARTSYVTAQAAPTPTGPLLPDSRPSAKAINDKVSEAYTQIGRVPSGNERREMLALANELAGKGKNATEIKYAVIAKLRDIQAGTAVKPSASELRSLAGETFKTIFNRAPGDDELNRWANEAQKLADKGMDAISIKYNLPSMMREVRDGLDKTDPAALSKLAKDTFKSVFDRWPDDKELAHWAKEAKKLVDDEKMSATGVKTTLPSMMRDVRDGLDKTDAATLSKLATEAYTAIFGEPPKKDQLARWEKEAKKLVDENKMNAVGVKNTLPAMMREVRDGLDKTDAATLKRLATEAYTAIFNKPPDKDQLAHWEKEAKKLVDDQKMSAVGVKNTLPSMMREVRDGLDKTDRATLTRLLTEAFREVLGPNSRPPNQAEINAWMKKADEMVKDKQGATAIKYAFITGLRIALDNQ
;
A
#
# COMPACT_ATOMS: atom_id res chain seq x y z
N MET A 1 16.81 -79.82 34.06
CA MET A 1 16.15 -78.69 34.76
C MET A 1 15.88 -77.62 33.71
N LYS A 2 14.69 -77.57 33.08
CA LYS A 2 13.50 -76.79 33.45
C LYS A 2 13.76 -75.30 33.78
N VAL A 3 13.43 -74.46 32.77
CA VAL A 3 12.60 -73.23 32.78
C VAL A 3 12.98 -72.07 33.74
N THR A 4 13.33 -70.91 33.17
CA THR A 4 12.49 -69.69 33.22
C THR A 4 12.98 -68.59 32.26
N GLU A 5 12.04 -68.09 31.44
CA GLU A 5 12.13 -66.90 30.59
C GLU A 5 11.78 -65.60 31.36
N ARG A 6 12.00 -64.46 30.67
CA ARG A 6 11.47 -63.07 30.87
C ARG A 6 12.22 -62.19 31.89
N ALA A 7 12.40 -60.88 31.69
CA ALA A 7 11.80 -59.96 30.72
C ALA A 7 12.70 -58.71 30.50
N LEU A 8 12.58 -58.16 29.27
CA LEU A 8 12.50 -56.73 28.90
C LEU A 8 12.84 -55.69 29.97
N ASN A 9 13.93 -54.93 29.75
CA ASN A 9 13.97 -53.50 30.11
C ASN A 9 13.96 -52.69 28.82
N ALA A 10 12.73 -52.41 28.37
CA ALA A 10 12.45 -51.42 27.36
C ALA A 10 12.65 -50.01 27.97
N VAL A 11 13.44 -49.20 27.28
CA VAL A 11 13.47 -47.76 27.42
C VAL A 11 12.05 -47.23 27.21
N PRO A 12 11.51 -46.36 28.08
CA PRO A 12 10.17 -45.84 27.90
C PRO A 12 10.08 -45.01 26.62
N SER A 13 9.21 -45.48 25.72
CA SER A 13 8.65 -44.72 24.61
C SER A 13 8.09 -43.40 25.13
N ASN A 14 8.77 -42.29 24.85
CA ASN A 14 8.10 -41.01 24.81
C ASN A 14 7.62 -40.84 23.36
N THR A 15 6.34 -41.10 23.18
CA THR A 15 5.55 -40.77 22.00
C THR A 15 5.84 -39.32 21.58
N GLN A 16 6.72 -39.16 20.59
CA GLN A 16 6.72 -37.97 19.76
C GLN A 16 5.40 -37.98 19.00
N THR A 17 4.46 -37.17 19.48
CA THR A 17 3.32 -36.73 18.69
C THR A 17 3.89 -36.04 17.46
N GLN A 18 3.91 -36.77 16.33
CA GLN A 18 4.13 -36.20 15.01
C GLN A 18 3.14 -35.05 14.85
N THR A 19 3.66 -33.83 14.80
CA THR A 19 2.87 -32.68 14.40
C THR A 19 2.58 -32.85 12.91
N PRO A 20 1.32 -32.98 12.46
CA PRO A 20 1.05 -33.00 11.03
C PRO A 20 1.47 -31.65 10.45
N ALA A 21 2.21 -31.71 9.33
CA ALA A 21 2.59 -30.55 8.55
C ALA A 21 1.31 -29.75 8.21
N LYS A 22 1.24 -28.52 8.74
CA LYS A 22 0.16 -27.57 8.44
C LYS A 22 0.17 -27.26 6.95
N SER A 23 -0.87 -27.69 6.25
CA SER A 23 -1.20 -27.23 4.90
C SER A 23 -1.41 -25.71 4.90
N GLY A 24 -1.01 -25.05 3.81
CA GLY A 24 -1.15 -23.60 3.61
C GLY A 24 -2.59 -23.05 3.66
N GLN A 25 -3.59 -23.89 3.92
CA GLN A 25 -4.98 -23.50 4.16
C GLN A 25 -5.25 -23.03 5.60
N ALA A 26 -4.38 -23.37 6.58
CA ALA A 26 -4.59 -22.97 7.98
C ALA A 26 -4.24 -21.49 8.25
N THR A 27 -3.27 -20.93 7.52
CA THR A 27 -2.85 -19.53 7.71
C THR A 27 -3.85 -18.55 7.08
N GLU A 28 -4.51 -18.95 6.00
CA GLU A 28 -5.52 -18.13 5.32
C GLU A 28 -6.87 -18.12 6.09
N LEU A 29 -7.22 -19.24 6.75
CA LEU A 29 -8.35 -19.31 7.70
C LEU A 29 -8.10 -18.50 8.98
N GLN A 30 -6.86 -18.38 9.46
CA GLN A 30 -6.53 -17.51 10.60
C GLN A 30 -6.56 -16.02 10.24
N PHE A 31 -6.22 -15.66 8.99
CA PHE A 31 -6.38 -14.28 8.51
C PHE A 31 -7.87 -13.89 8.35
N LEU A 32 -8.72 -14.84 7.92
CA LEU A 32 -10.17 -14.64 7.84
C LEU A 32 -10.88 -14.66 9.22
N GLN A 33 -10.41 -15.44 10.19
CA GLN A 33 -10.92 -15.38 11.57
C GLN A 33 -10.47 -14.12 12.32
N GLY A 34 -9.29 -13.56 12.01
CA GLY A 34 -8.85 -12.27 12.54
C GLY A 34 -9.72 -11.09 12.10
N LEU A 35 -10.31 -11.17 10.90
CA LEU A 35 -11.27 -10.17 10.40
C LEU A 35 -12.68 -10.34 10.98
N GLN A 36 -13.06 -11.54 11.45
CA GLN A 36 -14.32 -11.78 12.16
C GLN A 36 -14.26 -11.40 13.65
N GLN A 37 -13.07 -11.36 14.28
CA GLN A 37 -12.94 -10.87 15.66
C GLN A 37 -12.93 -9.34 15.79
N LEU A 38 -12.82 -8.60 14.67
CA LEU A 38 -13.08 -7.15 14.63
C LEU A 38 -14.57 -6.80 14.47
N THR A 39 -15.47 -7.80 14.41
CA THR A 39 -16.92 -7.58 14.18
C THR A 39 -17.85 -8.41 15.07
N ALA A 40 -17.36 -9.05 16.15
CA ALA A 40 -18.22 -9.78 17.09
C ALA A 40 -18.56 -8.95 18.36
N PRO A 41 -19.85 -8.67 18.66
CA PRO A 41 -20.25 -8.10 19.94
C PRO A 41 -20.18 -9.17 21.05
N GLN A 42 -19.32 -8.99 22.04
CA GLN A 42 -19.37 -9.77 23.29
C GLN A 42 -20.55 -9.31 24.14
N ALA A 43 -21.50 -10.20 24.35
CA ALA A 43 -22.54 -10.07 25.37
C ALA A 43 -21.97 -10.47 26.74
N VAL A 44 -22.04 -9.58 27.73
CA VAL A 44 -21.92 -9.93 29.17
C VAL A 44 -22.95 -9.12 29.97
N ALA A 45 -23.59 -9.78 30.93
CA ALA A 45 -24.76 -9.36 31.69
C ALA A 45 -24.54 -8.25 32.75
N ALA A 46 -25.54 -7.36 32.90
CA ALA A 46 -26.16 -6.72 34.09
C ALA A 46 -25.42 -6.69 35.46
N THR A 47 -25.39 -5.68 36.37
CA THR A 47 -25.81 -4.24 36.61
C THR A 47 -25.25 -3.85 38.04
N PRO A 48 -25.54 -2.69 38.72
CA PRO A 48 -25.53 -1.24 38.40
C PRO A 48 -24.77 -0.36 39.45
N ALA A 49 -24.36 0.88 39.12
CA ALA A 49 -24.29 2.01 40.09
C ALA A 49 -24.16 3.41 39.43
N ALA A 50 -25.19 4.24 39.67
CA ALA A 50 -25.37 5.71 39.66
C ALA A 50 -24.42 6.67 38.87
N ALA A 51 -25.06 7.53 38.05
CA ALA A 51 -24.52 8.69 37.31
C ALA A 51 -24.52 9.99 38.17
N PRO A 52 -23.94 11.16 37.75
CA PRO A 52 -24.38 11.87 36.54
C PRO A 52 -23.35 12.67 35.68
N THR A 53 -23.70 12.74 34.39
CA THR A 53 -23.66 13.88 33.42
C THR A 53 -22.36 14.44 32.85
N ALA A 54 -22.06 14.06 31.60
CA ALA A 54 -21.68 14.97 30.50
C ALA A 54 -22.09 14.33 29.15
N ASP A 55 -22.92 15.08 28.41
CA ASP A 55 -23.69 14.67 27.23
C ASP A 55 -22.78 14.51 26.00
N VAL A 56 -22.64 13.28 25.49
CA VAL A 56 -22.04 13.00 24.17
C VAL A 56 -23.10 12.30 23.33
N ALA A 57 -23.46 12.97 22.24
CA ALA A 57 -24.51 12.63 21.31
C ALA A 57 -24.55 11.14 20.94
N ARG A 58 -25.72 10.53 21.19
CA ARG A 58 -26.13 9.24 20.64
C ARG A 58 -26.10 9.30 19.11
N THR A 59 -25.13 8.64 18.47
CA THR A 59 -25.37 8.03 17.16
C THR A 59 -26.29 6.84 17.37
N SER A 60 -27.58 7.08 17.24
CA SER A 60 -28.59 6.04 17.09
C SER A 60 -28.19 5.16 15.91
N TYR A 61 -27.83 3.90 16.18
CA TYR A 61 -27.85 2.87 15.16
C TYR A 61 -29.30 2.72 14.72
N VAL A 62 -29.64 3.35 13.60
CA VAL A 62 -30.85 3.04 12.87
C VAL A 62 -30.73 1.56 12.53
N THR A 63 -31.52 0.73 13.21
CA THR A 63 -31.89 -0.62 12.76
C THR A 63 -32.03 -0.57 11.26
N ALA A 64 -31.27 -1.39 10.54
CA ALA A 64 -31.29 -1.48 9.08
C ALA A 64 -32.75 -1.52 8.60
N GLN A 65 -33.24 -0.34 8.23
CA GLN A 65 -34.47 -0.19 7.52
C GLN A 65 -34.20 -0.91 6.21
N ALA A 66 -35.02 -1.92 5.89
CA ALA A 66 -34.95 -2.61 4.62
C ALA A 66 -34.72 -1.54 3.54
N ALA A 67 -33.58 -1.63 2.84
CA ALA A 67 -33.29 -0.71 1.76
C ALA A 67 -34.53 -0.69 0.86
N PRO A 68 -35.06 0.49 0.50
CA PRO A 68 -36.24 0.56 -0.35
C PRO A 68 -35.99 -0.31 -1.57
N THR A 69 -36.92 -1.23 -1.83
CA THR A 69 -36.83 -2.15 -2.96
C THR A 69 -36.60 -1.31 -4.22
N PRO A 70 -35.47 -1.46 -4.92
CA PRO A 70 -35.12 -0.60 -6.04
C PRO A 70 -36.24 -0.63 -7.08
N THR A 71 -36.76 0.55 -7.47
CA THR A 71 -37.92 0.69 -8.37
C THR A 71 -37.55 0.53 -9.86
N GLY A 72 -36.26 0.40 -10.18
CA GLY A 72 -35.76 0.29 -11.56
C GLY A 72 -34.50 -0.58 -11.73
N PRO A 73 -34.08 -0.82 -12.99
CA PRO A 73 -32.91 -1.64 -13.32
C PRO A 73 -31.60 -0.99 -12.83
N LEU A 74 -30.69 -1.81 -12.31
CA LEU A 74 -29.37 -1.38 -11.82
C LEU A 74 -28.34 -1.50 -12.95
N LEU A 75 -28.18 -0.41 -13.70
CA LEU A 75 -27.28 -0.33 -14.84
C LEU A 75 -25.91 0.24 -14.43
N PRO A 76 -24.82 -0.15 -15.13
CA PRO A 76 -23.46 0.31 -14.80
C PRO A 76 -23.25 1.83 -14.91
N ASP A 77 -24.09 2.54 -15.68
CA ASP A 77 -24.01 3.98 -15.93
C ASP A 77 -25.22 4.76 -15.38
N SER A 78 -25.87 4.27 -14.31
CA SER A 78 -27.01 4.95 -13.69
C SER A 78 -26.64 6.37 -13.25
N ARG A 79 -27.34 7.40 -13.75
CA ARG A 79 -27.17 8.79 -13.32
C ARG A 79 -27.76 9.00 -11.91
N PRO A 80 -27.12 9.79 -11.02
CA PRO A 80 -27.68 10.13 -9.72
C PRO A 80 -29.06 10.79 -9.84
N SER A 81 -30.01 10.38 -8.99
CA SER A 81 -31.34 11.00 -8.91
C SER A 81 -31.26 12.43 -8.36
N ALA A 82 -32.26 13.26 -8.69
CA ALA A 82 -32.31 14.66 -8.23
C ALA A 82 -32.34 14.77 -6.69
N LYS A 83 -32.94 13.77 -6.02
CA LYS A 83 -32.95 13.67 -4.55
C LYS A 83 -31.55 13.37 -4.01
N ALA A 84 -30.86 12.37 -4.56
CA ALA A 84 -29.49 12.03 -4.18
C ALA A 84 -28.52 13.22 -4.34
N ILE A 85 -28.66 14.00 -5.43
CA ILE A 85 -27.88 15.23 -5.67
C ILE A 85 -28.11 16.26 -4.55
N ASN A 86 -29.37 16.52 -4.21
CA ASN A 86 -29.73 17.50 -3.18
C ASN A 86 -29.23 17.11 -1.79
N ASP A 87 -29.29 15.82 -1.46
CA ASP A 87 -28.82 15.29 -0.19
C ASP A 87 -27.29 15.40 -0.07
N LYS A 88 -26.55 15.10 -1.14
CA LYS A 88 -25.07 15.21 -1.16
C LYS A 88 -24.55 16.65 -1.10
N VAL A 89 -25.24 17.60 -1.72
CA VAL A 89 -24.91 19.03 -1.55
C VAL A 89 -25.13 19.46 -0.10
N SER A 90 -26.20 18.98 0.54
CA SER A 90 -26.48 19.28 1.94
C SER A 90 -25.43 18.65 2.88
N GLU A 91 -25.01 17.41 2.62
CA GLU A 91 -23.90 16.77 3.34
C GLU A 91 -22.57 17.54 3.21
N ALA A 92 -22.26 18.10 2.03
CA ALA A 92 -21.05 18.88 1.80
C ALA A 92 -20.99 20.13 2.70
N TYR A 93 -22.12 20.83 2.85
CA TYR A 93 -22.25 21.97 3.75
C TYR A 93 -22.06 21.59 5.21
N THR A 94 -22.70 20.50 5.66
CA THR A 94 -22.53 19.97 7.01
C THR A 94 -21.07 19.59 7.28
N GLN A 95 -20.39 18.98 6.32
CA GLN A 95 -19.00 18.54 6.47
C GLN A 95 -18.00 19.69 6.55
N ILE A 96 -18.28 20.83 5.91
CA ILE A 96 -17.45 22.04 6.00
C ILE A 96 -17.85 22.91 7.21
N GLY A 97 -18.99 22.62 7.84
CA GLY A 97 -19.52 23.42 8.95
C GLY A 97 -19.97 24.81 8.52
N ARG A 98 -20.44 24.96 7.28
CA ARG A 98 -20.86 26.25 6.68
C ARG A 98 -22.38 26.30 6.54
N VAL A 99 -22.99 27.40 6.96
CA VAL A 99 -24.41 27.67 6.70
C VAL A 99 -24.55 28.31 5.32
N PRO A 100 -25.28 27.69 4.38
CA PRO A 100 -25.38 28.20 3.02
C PRO A 100 -26.25 29.46 2.95
N SER A 101 -25.86 30.42 2.12
CA SER A 101 -26.79 31.44 1.64
C SER A 101 -27.68 30.89 0.53
N GLY A 102 -28.87 31.48 0.33
CA GLY A 102 -29.81 31.03 -0.72
C GLY A 102 -29.26 31.13 -2.15
N ASN A 103 -28.30 32.02 -2.40
CA ASN A 103 -27.63 32.14 -3.71
C ASN A 103 -26.53 31.09 -3.87
N GLU A 104 -25.72 30.90 -2.84
CA GLU A 104 -24.62 29.92 -2.83
C GLU A 104 -25.15 28.48 -2.96
N ARG A 105 -26.23 28.15 -2.26
CA ARG A 105 -26.86 26.82 -2.37
C ARG A 105 -27.35 26.53 -3.79
N ARG A 106 -27.90 27.54 -4.47
CA ARG A 106 -28.35 27.41 -5.87
C ARG A 106 -27.18 27.19 -6.81
N GLU A 107 -26.06 27.87 -6.59
CA GLU A 107 -24.84 27.67 -7.37
C GLU A 107 -24.25 26.26 -7.17
N MET A 108 -24.19 25.77 -5.93
CA MET A 108 -23.69 24.42 -5.64
C MET A 108 -24.60 23.32 -6.21
N LEU A 109 -25.92 23.52 -6.22
CA LEU A 109 -26.86 22.62 -6.88
C LEU A 109 -26.71 22.65 -8.42
N ALA A 110 -26.45 23.83 -9.01
CA ALA A 110 -26.20 23.93 -10.44
C ALA A 110 -24.91 23.19 -10.84
N LEU A 111 -23.83 23.37 -10.08
CA LEU A 111 -22.57 22.62 -10.25
C LEU A 111 -22.79 21.11 -10.13
N ALA A 112 -23.53 20.67 -9.11
CA ALA A 112 -23.81 19.26 -8.89
C ALA A 112 -24.62 18.63 -10.05
N ASN A 113 -25.59 19.36 -10.60
CA ASN A 113 -26.36 18.93 -11.77
C ASN A 113 -25.52 18.89 -13.05
N GLU A 114 -24.61 19.83 -13.24
CA GLU A 114 -23.66 19.86 -14.35
C GLU A 114 -22.72 18.64 -14.31
N LEU A 115 -22.17 18.34 -13.12
CA LEU A 115 -21.32 17.17 -12.91
C LEU A 115 -22.07 15.86 -13.11
N ALA A 116 -23.32 15.77 -12.66
CA ALA A 116 -24.18 14.61 -12.94
C ALA A 116 -24.45 14.45 -14.45
N GLY A 117 -24.60 15.56 -15.19
CA GLY A 117 -24.72 15.55 -16.66
C GLY A 117 -23.45 15.09 -17.38
N LYS A 118 -22.29 15.18 -16.71
CA LYS A 118 -20.98 14.69 -17.16
C LYS A 118 -20.68 13.25 -16.70
N GLY A 119 -21.66 12.54 -16.15
CA GLY A 119 -21.53 11.13 -15.75
C GLY A 119 -20.86 10.91 -14.39
N LYS A 120 -20.76 11.93 -13.54
CA LYS A 120 -20.22 11.80 -12.17
C LYS A 120 -21.23 11.14 -11.22
N ASN A 121 -20.74 10.27 -10.34
CA ASN A 121 -21.58 9.64 -9.31
C ASN A 121 -21.81 10.58 -8.10
N ALA A 122 -22.77 10.22 -7.25
CA ALA A 122 -23.20 11.04 -6.11
C ALA A 122 -22.05 11.39 -5.13
N THR A 123 -21.09 10.48 -4.95
CA THR A 123 -19.92 10.69 -4.07
C THR A 123 -18.90 11.65 -4.68
N GLU A 124 -18.59 11.51 -5.96
CA GLU A 124 -17.68 12.43 -6.68
C GLU A 124 -18.22 13.87 -6.66
N ILE A 125 -19.53 14.03 -6.83
CA ILE A 125 -20.21 15.33 -6.77
C ILE A 125 -20.03 16.01 -5.41
N LYS A 126 -20.19 15.27 -4.30
CA LYS A 126 -20.00 15.80 -2.94
C LYS A 126 -18.62 16.41 -2.75
N TYR A 127 -17.57 15.70 -3.13
CA TYR A 127 -16.19 16.17 -2.92
C TYR A 127 -15.82 17.35 -3.82
N ALA A 128 -16.35 17.41 -5.05
CA ALA A 128 -16.18 18.56 -5.93
C ALA A 128 -16.85 19.83 -5.35
N VAL A 129 -18.04 19.69 -4.75
CA VAL A 129 -18.71 20.79 -4.04
C VAL A 129 -17.90 21.24 -2.82
N ILE A 130 -17.32 20.30 -2.06
CA ILE A 130 -16.44 20.62 -0.92
C ILE A 130 -15.22 21.44 -1.36
N ALA A 131 -14.57 21.07 -2.46
CA ALA A 131 -13.40 21.78 -2.97
C ALA A 131 -13.73 23.24 -3.31
N LYS A 132 -14.82 23.48 -4.06
CA LYS A 132 -15.23 24.83 -4.45
C LYS A 132 -15.60 25.71 -3.25
N LEU A 133 -16.23 25.14 -2.23
CA LEU A 133 -16.55 25.85 -0.99
C LEU A 133 -15.30 26.25 -0.19
N ARG A 134 -14.20 25.49 -0.29
CA ARG A 134 -12.91 25.84 0.33
C ARG A 134 -12.18 26.95 -0.43
N ASP A 135 -12.24 26.96 -1.76
CA ASP A 135 -11.62 28.03 -2.56
C ASP A 135 -12.26 29.39 -2.29
N ILE A 136 -13.59 29.41 -2.12
CA ILE A 136 -14.34 30.61 -1.70
C ILE A 136 -13.87 31.10 -0.32
N GLN A 137 -13.41 30.20 0.56
CA GLN A 137 -12.90 30.55 1.89
C GLN A 137 -11.47 31.12 1.83
N ALA A 138 -10.66 30.78 0.84
CA ALA A 138 -9.28 31.24 0.71
C ALA A 138 -9.16 32.67 0.14
N GLY A 139 -10.15 33.16 -0.60
CA GLY A 139 -10.11 34.46 -1.30
C GLY A 139 -10.33 35.72 -0.44
N THR A 140 -10.37 35.62 0.90
CA THR A 140 -10.84 36.70 1.80
C THR A 140 -9.85 37.16 2.88
N ALA A 141 -8.56 36.79 2.85
CA ALA A 141 -7.68 37.00 4.00
C ALA A 141 -6.85 38.31 4.02
N VAL A 142 -6.86 39.01 5.16
CA VAL A 142 -6.03 40.19 5.50
C VAL A 142 -4.67 39.74 6.07
N LYS A 143 -3.57 40.40 5.69
CA LYS A 143 -2.22 40.09 6.19
C LYS A 143 -2.11 40.35 7.71
N PRO A 144 -1.64 39.39 8.53
CA PRO A 144 -1.49 39.58 9.98
C PRO A 144 -0.39 40.59 10.33
N SER A 145 -0.56 41.33 11.43
CA SER A 145 0.43 42.30 11.93
C SER A 145 1.59 41.61 12.68
N ALA A 146 2.73 42.30 12.80
CA ALA A 146 3.92 41.76 13.46
C ALA A 146 3.71 41.44 14.96
N SER A 147 2.88 42.21 15.65
CA SER A 147 2.52 41.95 17.05
C SER A 147 1.66 40.68 17.19
N GLU A 148 0.70 40.47 16.28
CA GLU A 148 -0.11 39.26 16.23
C GLU A 148 0.74 38.02 15.94
N LEU A 149 1.69 38.11 15.00
CA LEU A 149 2.61 37.02 14.69
C LEU A 149 3.53 36.66 15.86
N ARG A 150 4.02 37.67 16.60
CA ARG A 150 4.85 37.46 17.79
C ARG A 150 4.07 36.81 18.94
N SER A 151 2.84 37.26 19.19
CA SER A 151 1.96 36.64 20.19
C SER A 151 1.61 35.20 19.80
N LEU A 152 1.26 34.97 18.54
CA LEU A 152 0.97 33.63 18.01
C LEU A 152 2.17 32.69 18.17
N ALA A 153 3.39 33.16 17.90
CA ALA A 153 4.61 32.39 18.13
C ALA A 153 4.82 32.04 19.61
N GLY A 154 4.62 33.00 20.52
CA GLY A 154 4.76 32.77 21.96
C GLY A 154 3.74 31.78 22.53
N GLU A 155 2.47 31.90 22.15
CA GLU A 155 1.40 31.00 22.58
C GLU A 155 1.57 29.58 22.02
N THR A 156 1.94 29.48 20.74
CA THR A 156 2.19 28.19 20.10
C THR A 156 3.39 27.49 20.76
N PHE A 157 4.46 28.23 21.06
CA PHE A 157 5.63 27.69 21.74
C PHE A 157 5.27 27.10 23.10
N LYS A 158 4.54 27.86 23.93
CA LYS A 158 4.06 27.39 25.24
C LYS A 158 3.25 26.10 25.12
N THR A 159 2.37 26.03 24.12
CA THR A 159 1.53 24.85 23.88
C THR A 159 2.35 23.63 23.47
N ILE A 160 3.37 23.80 22.63
CA ILE A 160 4.16 22.69 22.09
C ILE A 160 5.24 22.21 23.07
N PHE A 161 6.01 23.13 23.66
CA PHE A 161 7.16 22.83 24.52
C PHE A 161 6.82 22.79 26.01
N ASN A 162 5.57 23.09 26.39
CA ASN A 162 5.08 23.12 27.77
C ASN A 162 5.90 24.04 28.70
N ARG A 163 6.47 25.12 28.16
CA ARG A 163 7.21 26.16 28.88
C ARG A 163 7.17 27.50 28.14
N ALA A 164 7.44 28.60 28.85
CA ALA A 164 7.61 29.90 28.18
C ALA A 164 8.87 29.90 27.29
N PRO A 165 8.83 30.57 26.12
CA PRO A 165 10.02 30.80 25.30
C PRO A 165 10.94 31.80 25.98
N GLY A 166 12.25 31.61 25.86
CA GLY A 166 13.22 32.67 26.09
C GLY A 166 13.21 33.71 24.96
N ASP A 167 13.91 34.83 25.14
CA ASP A 167 13.89 35.94 24.17
C ASP A 167 14.38 35.53 22.77
N ASP A 168 15.47 34.76 22.70
CA ASP A 168 16.02 34.26 21.44
C ASP A 168 15.07 33.27 20.74
N GLU A 169 14.39 32.43 21.51
CA GLU A 169 13.42 31.45 20.97
C GLU A 169 12.18 32.16 20.43
N LEU A 170 11.67 33.14 21.18
CA LEU A 170 10.53 33.94 20.76
C LEU A 170 10.86 34.76 19.50
N ASN A 171 12.04 35.37 19.44
CA ASN A 171 12.51 36.11 18.27
C ASN A 171 12.61 35.21 17.04
N ARG A 172 13.18 34.01 17.19
CA ARG A 172 13.27 33.04 16.12
C ARG A 172 11.89 32.62 15.60
N TRP A 173 10.98 32.23 16.48
CA TRP A 173 9.66 31.75 16.06
C TRP A 173 8.76 32.86 15.51
N ALA A 174 8.93 34.09 15.99
CA ALA A 174 8.29 35.27 15.39
C ALA A 174 8.80 35.53 13.96
N ASN A 175 10.11 35.38 13.71
CA ASN A 175 10.68 35.51 12.36
C ASN A 175 10.20 34.41 11.41
N GLU A 176 10.04 33.17 11.86
CA GLU A 176 9.45 32.09 11.05
C GLU A 176 7.97 32.36 10.73
N ALA A 177 7.19 32.85 11.70
CA ALA A 177 5.82 33.27 11.46
C ALA A 177 5.74 34.43 10.43
N GLN A 178 6.67 35.39 10.50
CA GLN A 178 6.78 36.48 9.54
C GLN A 178 7.08 35.99 8.12
N LYS A 179 7.99 35.02 7.95
CA LYS A 179 8.28 34.41 6.64
C LYS A 179 7.06 33.72 6.02
N LEU A 180 6.18 33.13 6.83
CA LEU A 180 4.94 32.53 6.35
C LEU A 180 3.93 33.60 5.93
N ALA A 181 3.79 34.67 6.71
CA ALA A 181 2.94 35.82 6.37
C ALA A 181 3.40 36.53 5.08
N ASP A 182 4.71 36.65 4.86
CA ASP A 182 5.27 37.25 3.64
C ASP A 182 5.06 36.38 2.39
N LYS A 183 4.78 35.08 2.57
CA LYS A 183 4.34 34.16 1.51
C LYS A 183 2.83 34.21 1.25
N GLY A 184 2.11 35.17 1.84
CA GLY A 184 0.68 35.35 1.64
C GLY A 184 -0.20 34.46 2.53
N MET A 185 0.35 33.83 3.57
CA MET A 185 -0.46 33.08 4.53
C MET A 185 -1.16 34.00 5.52
N ASP A 186 -2.41 33.66 5.85
CA ASP A 186 -3.21 34.36 6.85
C ASP A 186 -2.97 33.81 8.27
N ALA A 187 -3.51 34.49 9.30
CA ALA A 187 -3.29 34.12 10.69
C ALA A 187 -3.75 32.69 11.01
N ILE A 188 -4.82 32.22 10.36
CA ILE A 188 -5.36 30.87 10.54
C ILE A 188 -4.38 29.84 9.95
N SER A 189 -3.91 30.05 8.72
CA SER A 189 -2.95 29.16 8.06
C SER A 189 -1.62 29.11 8.80
N ILE A 190 -1.13 30.25 9.31
CA ILE A 190 0.09 30.30 10.14
C ILE A 190 -0.12 29.53 11.45
N LYS A 191 -1.29 29.66 12.10
CA LYS A 191 -1.65 28.91 13.31
C LYS A 191 -1.67 27.39 13.10
N TYR A 192 -1.87 26.90 11.89
CA TYR A 192 -1.75 25.47 11.58
C TYR A 192 -0.32 25.03 11.22
N ASN A 193 0.46 25.88 10.54
CA ASN A 193 1.81 25.55 10.09
C ASN A 193 2.87 25.70 11.19
N LEU A 194 2.80 26.77 11.99
CA LEU A 194 3.78 27.09 13.03
C LEU A 194 3.90 26.00 14.13
N PRO A 195 2.79 25.42 14.64
CA PRO A 195 2.89 24.31 15.60
C PRO A 195 3.48 23.04 15.00
N SER A 196 3.36 22.83 13.68
CA SER A 196 3.99 21.69 13.00
C SER A 196 5.51 21.86 12.99
N MET A 197 6.00 23.03 12.59
CA MET A 197 7.43 23.36 12.63
C MET A 197 8.02 23.26 14.04
N MET A 198 7.29 23.77 15.05
CA MET A 198 7.71 23.66 16.46
C MET A 198 7.70 22.21 16.97
N ARG A 199 6.72 21.40 16.56
CA ARG A 199 6.69 19.97 16.88
C ARG A 199 7.85 19.24 16.25
N GLU A 200 8.26 19.55 15.02
CA GLU A 200 9.46 18.94 14.44
C GLU A 200 10.73 19.22 15.25
N VAL A 201 10.88 20.45 15.75
CA VAL A 201 11.99 20.83 16.63
C VAL A 201 11.91 20.11 17.97
N ARG A 202 10.71 20.03 18.57
CA ARG A 202 10.47 19.31 19.83
C ARG A 202 10.68 17.80 19.72
N ASP A 203 10.14 17.20 18.65
CA ASP A 203 10.13 15.76 18.39
C ASP A 203 11.48 15.27 17.83
N GLY A 204 12.44 16.20 17.65
CA GLY A 204 13.80 15.95 18.12
C GLY A 204 14.94 16.23 17.15
N LEU A 205 14.80 17.15 16.21
CA LEU A 205 15.97 17.74 15.55
C LEU A 205 15.67 19.17 15.14
N ASP A 206 16.44 20.10 15.69
CA ASP A 206 16.46 21.47 15.20
C ASP A 206 17.29 21.55 13.91
N LYS A 207 16.64 21.37 12.77
CA LYS A 207 17.32 21.40 11.47
C LYS A 207 17.83 22.78 11.07
N THR A 208 17.36 23.84 11.72
CA THR A 208 17.80 25.21 11.42
C THR A 208 19.08 25.56 12.18
N ASP A 209 19.46 24.74 13.16
CA ASP A 209 20.70 24.88 13.92
C ASP A 209 21.81 23.95 13.37
N PRO A 210 22.90 24.51 12.80
CA PRO A 210 24.05 23.73 12.35
C PRO A 210 24.70 22.90 13.46
N ALA A 211 24.68 23.35 14.72
CA ALA A 211 25.28 22.62 15.83
C ALA A 211 24.49 21.34 16.14
N ALA A 212 23.15 21.41 16.11
CA ALA A 212 22.28 20.26 16.23
C ALA A 212 22.49 19.23 15.11
N LEU A 213 22.63 19.68 13.85
CA LEU A 213 22.95 18.80 12.71
C LEU A 213 24.33 18.14 12.84
N SER A 214 25.34 18.90 13.26
CA SER A 214 26.69 18.39 13.50
C SER A 214 26.72 17.34 14.62
N LYS A 215 26.01 17.59 15.73
CA LYS A 215 25.85 16.62 16.81
C LYS A 215 25.17 15.33 16.34
N LEU A 216 24.07 15.45 15.57
CA LEU A 216 23.40 14.30 14.97
C LEU A 216 24.36 13.48 14.10
N ALA A 217 25.13 14.13 13.23
CA ALA A 217 26.11 13.46 12.38
C ALA A 217 27.16 12.72 13.21
N LYS A 218 27.70 13.37 14.25
CA LYS A 218 28.69 12.77 15.15
C LYS A 218 28.18 11.52 15.87
N ASP A 219 27.01 11.61 16.48
CA ASP A 219 26.40 10.51 17.26
C ASP A 219 26.00 9.35 16.33
N THR A 220 25.47 9.66 15.15
CA THR A 220 25.12 8.66 14.13
C THR A 220 26.36 7.95 13.60
N PHE A 221 27.43 8.69 13.32
CA PHE A 221 28.70 8.11 12.85
C PHE A 221 29.24 7.10 13.87
N LYS A 222 29.27 7.48 15.15
CA LYS A 222 29.69 6.56 16.23
C LYS A 222 28.85 5.29 16.25
N SER A 223 27.54 5.39 16.10
CA SER A 223 26.64 4.24 16.09
C SER A 223 26.87 3.31 14.88
N VAL A 224 27.16 3.87 13.69
CA VAL A 224 27.29 3.09 12.45
C VAL A 224 28.68 2.46 12.29
N PHE A 225 29.74 3.21 12.62
CA PHE A 225 31.14 2.82 12.41
C PHE A 225 31.84 2.32 13.68
N ASP A 226 31.15 2.36 14.83
CA ASP A 226 31.66 1.98 16.15
C ASP A 226 32.96 2.71 16.57
N ARG A 227 33.17 3.92 16.05
CA ARG A 227 34.28 4.81 16.40
C ARG A 227 33.88 6.27 16.28
N TRP A 228 34.59 7.17 16.94
CA TRP A 228 34.37 8.59 16.75
C TRP A 228 34.91 9.06 15.38
N PRO A 229 34.21 9.98 14.70
CA PRO A 229 34.71 10.56 13.45
C PRO A 229 35.90 11.48 13.71
N ASP A 230 36.80 11.60 12.73
CA ASP A 230 37.75 12.71 12.68
C ASP A 230 37.09 14.02 12.20
N ASP A 231 37.85 15.12 12.21
CA ASP A 231 37.32 16.44 11.83
C ASP A 231 36.85 16.51 10.37
N LYS A 232 37.51 15.79 9.45
CA LYS A 232 37.13 15.78 8.04
C LYS A 232 35.85 14.97 7.82
N GLU A 233 35.74 13.82 8.48
CA GLU A 233 34.57 12.96 8.45
C GLU A 233 33.36 13.68 9.06
N LEU A 234 33.53 14.34 10.21
CA LEU A 234 32.46 15.09 10.84
C LEU A 234 32.00 16.27 9.96
N ALA A 235 32.95 17.03 9.38
CA ALA A 235 32.62 18.13 8.48
C ALA A 235 31.86 17.64 7.24
N HIS A 236 32.25 16.51 6.65
CA HIS A 236 31.55 15.90 5.53
C HIS A 236 30.13 15.50 5.92
N TRP A 237 29.94 14.73 6.99
CA TRP A 237 28.61 14.24 7.38
C TRP A 237 27.69 15.32 7.92
N ALA A 238 28.21 16.36 8.57
CA ALA A 238 27.43 17.54 8.94
C ALA A 238 26.95 18.30 7.69
N LYS A 239 27.79 18.38 6.64
CA LYS A 239 27.41 18.98 5.35
C LYS A 239 26.34 18.16 4.64
N GLU A 240 26.45 16.83 4.62
CA GLU A 240 25.41 15.95 4.06
C GLU A 240 24.09 16.07 4.83
N ALA A 241 24.13 16.09 6.17
CA ALA A 241 22.94 16.32 6.99
C ALA A 241 22.26 17.67 6.66
N LYS A 242 23.05 18.72 6.47
CA LYS A 242 22.57 20.04 6.04
C LYS A 242 21.98 20.00 4.63
N LYS A 243 22.59 19.26 3.71
CA LYS A 243 22.09 19.08 2.34
C LYS A 243 20.71 18.39 2.30
N LEU A 244 20.50 17.36 3.12
CA LEU A 244 19.19 16.71 3.26
C LEU A 244 18.09 17.69 3.72
N VAL A 245 18.45 18.66 4.55
CA VAL A 245 17.53 19.72 5.00
C VAL A 245 17.32 20.77 3.91
N ASP A 246 18.40 21.33 3.37
CA ASP A 246 18.36 22.54 2.55
C ASP A 246 17.98 22.22 1.10
N ASP A 247 18.54 21.17 0.51
CA ASP A 247 18.35 20.80 -0.89
C ASP A 247 17.15 19.85 -1.04
N GLU A 248 17.07 18.81 -0.19
CA GLU A 248 16.04 17.77 -0.28
C GLU A 248 14.78 18.08 0.56
N LYS A 249 14.79 19.18 1.32
CA LYS A 249 13.65 19.64 2.14
C LYS A 249 13.12 18.59 3.11
N MET A 250 13.97 17.71 3.64
CA MET A 250 13.55 16.60 4.50
C MET A 250 13.00 17.01 5.88
N SER A 251 12.09 16.19 6.42
CA SER A 251 11.59 16.29 7.80
C SER A 251 12.66 15.88 8.83
N ALA A 252 12.44 16.15 10.13
CA ALA A 252 13.46 15.91 11.17
C ALA A 252 13.70 14.41 11.32
N THR A 253 12.58 13.69 11.33
CA THR A 253 12.52 12.24 11.23
C THR A 253 13.20 11.75 9.95
N GLY A 254 12.94 12.38 8.80
CA GLY A 254 13.57 12.02 7.53
C GLY A 254 15.09 12.07 7.58
N VAL A 255 15.67 13.17 8.08
CA VAL A 255 17.14 13.29 8.23
C VAL A 255 17.69 12.22 9.18
N LYS A 256 17.02 12.00 10.33
CA LYS A 256 17.41 10.97 11.30
C LYS A 256 17.36 9.55 10.73
N THR A 257 16.53 9.26 9.74
CA THR A 257 16.44 7.94 9.10
C THR A 257 17.38 7.80 7.91
N THR A 258 17.56 8.86 7.13
CA THR A 258 18.35 8.84 5.89
C THR A 258 19.85 8.90 6.18
N LEU A 259 20.29 9.79 7.09
CA LEU A 259 21.71 9.98 7.38
C LEU A 259 22.41 8.69 7.86
N PRO A 260 21.86 7.89 8.81
CA PRO A 260 22.45 6.61 9.17
C PRO A 260 22.49 5.61 8.01
N SER A 261 21.51 5.66 7.10
CA SER A 261 21.46 4.76 5.95
C SER A 261 22.58 5.08 4.96
N MET A 262 22.79 6.37 4.63
CA MET A 262 23.93 6.81 3.81
C MET A 262 25.27 6.41 4.43
N MET A 263 25.43 6.58 5.75
CA MET A 263 26.64 6.15 6.47
C MET A 263 26.86 4.64 6.38
N ARG A 264 25.79 3.83 6.49
CA ARG A 264 25.90 2.37 6.32
C ARG A 264 26.28 2.00 4.90
N ASP A 265 25.76 2.70 3.90
CA ASP A 265 26.15 2.48 2.51
C ASP A 265 27.65 2.75 2.33
N VAL A 266 28.19 3.87 2.83
CA VAL A 266 29.64 4.13 2.79
C VAL A 266 30.44 3.07 3.55
N ARG A 267 29.99 2.67 4.75
CA ARG A 267 30.65 1.63 5.56
C ARG A 267 30.72 0.30 4.83
N ASP A 268 29.65 -0.07 4.16
CA ASP A 268 29.54 -1.33 3.43
C ASP A 268 30.19 -1.25 2.03
N GLY A 269 30.65 -0.05 1.63
CA GLY A 269 31.25 0.26 0.33
C GLY A 269 30.24 0.32 -0.82
N LEU A 270 28.98 0.64 -0.53
CA LEU A 270 27.84 0.68 -1.45
C LEU A 270 27.49 2.11 -1.92
N ASP A 271 28.29 3.09 -1.53
CA ASP A 271 28.17 4.50 -1.93
C ASP A 271 28.64 4.76 -3.37
N LYS A 272 29.32 3.79 -3.98
CA LYS A 272 29.94 3.88 -5.31
C LYS A 272 29.79 2.61 -6.11
N THR A 273 29.99 2.69 -7.43
CA THR A 273 29.84 1.58 -8.37
C THR A 273 31.12 1.30 -9.17
N ASP A 274 32.29 1.53 -8.55
CA ASP A 274 33.57 1.23 -9.17
C ASP A 274 33.80 -0.28 -9.39
N ALA A 275 34.78 -0.64 -10.23
CA ALA A 275 35.04 -2.03 -10.59
C ALA A 275 35.35 -2.93 -9.38
N ALA A 276 36.07 -2.41 -8.38
CA ALA A 276 36.40 -3.16 -7.17
C ALA A 276 35.14 -3.47 -6.35
N THR A 277 34.23 -2.51 -6.22
CA THR A 277 32.95 -2.67 -5.52
C THR A 277 32.07 -3.70 -6.22
N LEU A 278 31.92 -3.60 -7.55
CA LEU A 278 31.12 -4.55 -8.32
C LEU A 278 31.70 -5.98 -8.29
N SER A 279 33.02 -6.11 -8.33
CA SER A 279 33.72 -7.40 -8.21
C SER A 279 33.49 -8.06 -6.84
N LYS A 280 33.58 -7.27 -5.76
CA LYS A 280 33.28 -7.73 -4.39
C LYS A 280 31.82 -8.20 -4.29
N LEU A 281 30.86 -7.39 -4.76
CA LEU A 281 29.44 -7.75 -4.75
C LEU A 281 29.16 -9.03 -5.54
N ALA A 282 29.76 -9.19 -6.72
CA ALA A 282 29.64 -10.40 -7.53
C ALA A 282 30.20 -11.63 -6.82
N THR A 283 31.35 -11.50 -6.16
CA THR A 283 32.00 -12.60 -5.42
C THR A 283 31.16 -13.03 -4.21
N GLU A 284 30.70 -12.07 -3.41
CA GLU A 284 29.86 -12.32 -2.22
C GLU A 284 28.53 -12.97 -2.62
N ALA A 285 27.86 -12.41 -3.63
CA ALA A 285 26.61 -12.95 -4.14
C ALA A 285 26.78 -14.37 -4.68
N TYR A 286 27.83 -14.61 -5.48
CA TYR A 286 28.08 -15.93 -6.05
C TYR A 286 28.31 -16.98 -4.97
N THR A 287 29.21 -16.68 -4.02
CA THR A 287 29.54 -17.57 -2.91
C THR A 287 28.31 -17.90 -2.08
N ALA A 288 27.44 -16.92 -1.82
CA ALA A 288 26.20 -17.12 -1.09
C ALA A 288 25.17 -18.00 -1.83
N ILE A 289 25.10 -17.92 -3.17
CA ILE A 289 24.09 -18.66 -3.96
C ILE A 289 24.55 -20.07 -4.34
N PHE A 290 25.83 -20.24 -4.64
CA PHE A 290 26.40 -21.50 -5.13
C PHE A 290 27.21 -22.26 -4.08
N GLY A 291 27.52 -21.64 -2.93
CA GLY A 291 28.23 -22.28 -1.82
C GLY A 291 29.74 -22.41 -2.01
N GLU A 292 30.28 -21.92 -3.13
CA GLU A 292 31.70 -21.94 -3.47
C GLU A 292 32.14 -20.60 -4.08
N PRO A 293 33.42 -20.20 -3.95
CA PRO A 293 33.91 -18.99 -4.61
C PRO A 293 33.91 -19.14 -6.14
N PRO A 294 33.63 -18.07 -6.90
CA PRO A 294 33.58 -18.13 -8.35
C PRO A 294 34.96 -18.36 -8.97
N LYS A 295 35.00 -19.17 -10.03
CA LYS A 295 36.15 -19.25 -10.94
C LYS A 295 36.26 -17.97 -11.77
N LYS A 296 37.44 -17.72 -12.36
CA LYS A 296 37.73 -16.50 -13.13
C LYS A 296 36.67 -16.16 -14.19
N ASP A 297 36.27 -17.13 -15.00
CA ASP A 297 35.27 -16.91 -16.06
C ASP A 297 33.85 -16.68 -15.51
N GLN A 298 33.53 -17.30 -14.37
CA GLN A 298 32.24 -17.11 -13.69
C GLN A 298 32.18 -15.72 -13.06
N LEU A 299 33.26 -15.29 -12.40
CA LEU A 299 33.37 -13.95 -11.84
C LEU A 299 33.29 -12.90 -12.95
N ALA A 300 34.04 -13.06 -14.04
CA ALA A 300 34.03 -12.14 -15.18
C ALA A 300 32.62 -11.99 -15.79
N ARG A 301 31.86 -13.08 -15.89
CA ARG A 301 30.45 -13.02 -16.31
C ARG A 301 29.63 -12.14 -15.35
N TRP A 302 29.71 -12.39 -14.05
CA TRP A 302 28.89 -11.68 -13.06
C TRP A 302 29.32 -10.24 -12.84
N GLU A 303 30.60 -9.92 -12.99
CA GLU A 303 31.10 -8.55 -13.05
C GLU A 303 30.52 -7.80 -14.26
N LYS A 304 30.45 -8.45 -15.42
CA LYS A 304 29.83 -7.87 -16.61
C LYS A 304 28.33 -7.61 -16.40
N GLU A 305 27.60 -8.56 -15.81
CA GLU A 305 26.19 -8.38 -15.46
C GLU A 305 25.99 -7.28 -14.41
N ALA A 306 26.82 -7.24 -13.36
CA ALA A 306 26.78 -6.17 -12.36
C ALA A 306 27.04 -4.80 -12.99
N LYS A 307 28.02 -4.71 -13.89
CA LYS A 307 28.31 -3.50 -14.66
C LYS A 307 27.14 -3.11 -15.58
N LYS A 308 26.49 -4.09 -16.21
CA LYS A 308 25.29 -3.87 -17.01
C LYS A 308 24.13 -3.28 -16.20
N LEU A 309 23.90 -3.77 -14.98
CA LEU A 309 22.90 -3.21 -14.07
C LEU A 309 23.18 -1.74 -13.73
N VAL A 310 24.45 -1.35 -13.60
CA VAL A 310 24.84 0.05 -13.38
C VAL A 310 24.69 0.87 -14.66
N ASP A 311 25.26 0.40 -15.77
CA ASP A 311 25.41 1.20 -16.99
C ASP A 311 24.07 1.31 -17.77
N GLU A 312 23.34 0.21 -17.91
CA GLU A 312 22.08 0.12 -18.66
C GLU A 312 20.88 0.39 -17.75
N ASN A 313 20.82 -0.24 -16.57
CA ASN A 313 19.67 -0.12 -15.66
C ASN A 313 19.81 1.04 -14.65
N LYS A 314 20.91 1.81 -14.70
CA LYS A 314 21.19 2.96 -13.83
C LYS A 314 21.09 2.64 -12.34
N MET A 315 21.39 1.40 -11.95
CA MET A 315 21.37 0.99 -10.55
C MET A 315 22.61 1.49 -9.80
N ASN A 316 22.42 1.87 -8.53
CA ASN A 316 23.51 2.06 -7.58
C ASN A 316 23.96 0.71 -7.00
N ALA A 317 25.02 0.69 -6.19
CA ALA A 317 25.56 -0.55 -5.64
C ALA A 317 24.59 -1.28 -4.70
N VAL A 318 23.72 -0.56 -3.97
CA VAL A 318 22.63 -1.18 -3.19
C VAL A 318 21.65 -1.94 -4.09
N GLY A 319 21.26 -1.34 -5.23
CA GLY A 319 20.46 -1.99 -6.25
C GLY A 319 21.13 -3.25 -6.80
N VAL A 320 22.41 -3.15 -7.17
CA VAL A 320 23.20 -4.31 -7.65
C VAL A 320 23.27 -5.42 -6.59
N LYS A 321 23.56 -5.09 -5.33
CA LYS A 321 23.62 -6.03 -4.20
C LYS A 321 22.33 -6.84 -4.04
N ASN A 322 21.18 -6.21 -4.33
CA ASN A 322 19.88 -6.84 -4.19
C ASN A 322 19.45 -7.62 -5.45
N THR A 323 19.79 -7.13 -6.65
CA THR A 323 19.36 -7.73 -7.92
C THR A 323 20.26 -8.87 -8.38
N LEU A 324 21.59 -8.75 -8.23
CA LEU A 324 22.55 -9.73 -8.73
C LEU A 324 22.33 -11.14 -8.15
N PRO A 325 22.05 -11.33 -6.84
CA PRO A 325 21.74 -12.66 -6.31
C PRO A 325 20.46 -13.27 -6.89
N ALA A 326 19.46 -12.46 -7.26
CA ALA A 326 18.25 -12.97 -7.88
C ALA A 326 18.55 -13.55 -9.27
N MET A 327 19.30 -12.83 -10.10
CA MET A 327 19.76 -13.33 -11.41
C MET A 327 20.58 -14.61 -11.27
N MET A 328 21.45 -14.70 -10.26
CA MET A 328 22.22 -15.92 -9.98
C MET A 328 21.33 -17.11 -9.61
N ARG A 329 20.27 -16.90 -8.82
CA ARG A 329 19.29 -17.95 -8.51
C ARG A 329 18.54 -18.40 -9.75
N GLU A 330 18.19 -17.48 -10.65
CA GLU A 330 17.55 -17.83 -11.92
C GLU A 330 18.44 -18.77 -12.75
N VAL A 331 19.73 -18.44 -12.88
CA VAL A 331 20.70 -19.31 -13.56
C VAL A 331 20.85 -20.66 -12.87
N ARG A 332 20.94 -20.68 -11.54
CA ARG A 332 21.05 -21.91 -10.75
C ARG A 332 19.83 -22.82 -10.93
N ASP A 333 18.64 -22.22 -10.96
CA ASP A 333 17.36 -22.95 -11.07
C ASP A 333 17.00 -23.24 -12.55
N GLY A 334 17.86 -22.85 -13.50
CA GLY A 334 17.64 -22.98 -14.95
C GLY A 334 16.49 -22.13 -15.49
N LEU A 335 16.12 -21.06 -14.79
CA LEU A 335 15.04 -20.13 -15.13
C LEU A 335 15.52 -18.91 -15.94
N ASP A 336 16.82 -18.84 -16.24
CA ASP A 336 17.41 -17.86 -17.16
C ASP A 336 17.14 -18.19 -18.63
N LYS A 337 16.65 -19.40 -18.91
CA LYS A 337 16.35 -19.91 -20.26
C LYS A 337 14.87 -20.18 -20.45
N THR A 338 14.43 -20.14 -21.71
CA THR A 338 13.06 -20.48 -22.12
C THR A 338 13.05 -21.65 -23.11
N ASP A 339 14.04 -22.54 -23.02
CA ASP A 339 14.13 -23.72 -23.86
C ASP A 339 13.00 -24.74 -23.57
N ALA A 340 12.78 -25.65 -24.52
CA ALA A 340 11.69 -26.62 -24.44
C ALA A 340 11.77 -27.51 -23.18
N ALA A 341 12.98 -27.86 -22.72
CA ALA A 341 13.17 -28.66 -21.52
C ALA A 341 12.73 -27.90 -20.26
N THR A 342 13.08 -26.62 -20.17
CA THR A 342 12.70 -25.74 -19.05
C THR A 342 11.18 -25.55 -19.02
N LEU A 343 10.54 -25.24 -20.15
CA LEU A 343 9.10 -25.04 -20.22
C LEU A 343 8.31 -26.31 -19.88
N LYS A 344 8.78 -27.47 -20.35
CA LYS A 344 8.21 -28.77 -20.01
C LYS A 344 8.27 -29.05 -18.51
N ARG A 345 9.43 -28.80 -17.88
CA ARG A 345 9.60 -28.96 -16.43
C ARG A 345 8.63 -28.06 -15.67
N LEU A 346 8.54 -26.79 -16.03
CA LEU A 346 7.62 -25.82 -15.41
C LEU A 346 6.16 -26.23 -15.54
N ALA A 347 5.73 -26.70 -16.72
CA ALA A 347 4.37 -27.19 -16.93
C ALA A 347 4.06 -28.42 -16.07
N THR A 348 5.00 -29.35 -15.97
CA THR A 348 4.85 -30.57 -15.16
C THR A 348 4.76 -30.25 -13.66
N GLU A 349 5.67 -29.41 -13.16
CA GLU A 349 5.70 -28.97 -11.76
C GLU A 349 4.42 -28.22 -11.38
N ALA A 350 4.01 -27.26 -12.21
CA ALA A 350 2.79 -26.48 -11.99
C ALA A 350 1.55 -27.37 -11.97
N TYR A 351 1.40 -28.26 -12.96
CA TYR A 351 0.25 -29.15 -13.03
C TYR A 351 0.16 -30.06 -11.80
N THR A 352 1.28 -30.68 -11.44
CA THR A 352 1.35 -31.59 -10.29
C THR A 352 0.98 -30.86 -8.99
N ALA A 353 1.45 -29.63 -8.81
CA ALA A 353 1.13 -28.83 -7.63
C ALA A 353 -0.36 -28.44 -7.55
N ILE A 354 -1.01 -28.13 -8.68
CA ILE A 354 -2.40 -27.63 -8.68
C ILE A 354 -3.43 -28.76 -8.64
N PHE A 355 -3.18 -29.85 -9.38
CA PHE A 355 -4.11 -30.96 -9.53
C PHE A 355 -3.75 -32.17 -8.65
N ASN A 356 -2.66 -32.09 -7.89
CA ASN A 356 -2.16 -33.13 -7.00
C ASN A 356 -1.97 -34.50 -7.68
N LYS A 357 -1.64 -34.48 -8.97
CA LYS A 357 -1.36 -35.66 -9.82
C LYS A 357 -0.47 -35.24 -10.99
N PRO A 358 0.37 -36.14 -11.55
CA PRO A 358 1.12 -35.85 -12.76
C PRO A 358 0.17 -35.65 -13.97
N PRO A 359 0.51 -34.79 -14.93
CA PRO A 359 -0.26 -34.63 -16.15
C PRO A 359 -0.13 -35.86 -17.06
N ASP A 360 -1.21 -36.21 -17.75
CA ASP A 360 -1.13 -37.13 -18.89
C ASP A 360 -0.52 -36.45 -20.13
N LYS A 361 -0.34 -37.21 -21.22
CA LYS A 361 0.36 -36.73 -22.42
C LYS A 361 -0.35 -35.55 -23.08
N ASP A 362 -1.68 -35.56 -23.13
CA ASP A 362 -2.46 -34.52 -23.81
C ASP A 362 -2.56 -33.25 -22.94
N GLN A 363 -2.71 -33.42 -21.62
CA GLN A 363 -2.64 -32.33 -20.64
C GLN A 363 -1.28 -31.65 -20.65
N LEU A 364 -0.20 -32.43 -20.64
CA LEU A 364 1.15 -31.89 -20.68
C LEU A 364 1.41 -31.15 -21.99
N ALA A 365 1.02 -31.73 -23.14
CA ALA A 365 1.16 -31.06 -24.44
C ALA A 365 0.37 -29.74 -24.50
N HIS A 366 -0.83 -29.70 -23.91
CA HIS A 366 -1.62 -28.48 -23.79
C HIS A 366 -0.87 -27.40 -22.96
N TRP A 367 -0.40 -27.75 -21.76
CA TRP A 367 0.27 -26.79 -20.88
C TRP A 367 1.68 -26.40 -21.34
N GLU A 368 2.39 -27.26 -22.06
CA GLU A 368 3.63 -26.92 -22.76
C GLU A 368 3.35 -25.87 -23.86
N LYS A 369 2.27 -26.02 -24.61
CA LYS A 369 1.86 -25.06 -25.63
C LYS A 369 1.47 -23.71 -25.01
N GLU A 370 0.73 -23.71 -23.90
CA GLU A 370 0.39 -22.47 -23.19
C GLU A 370 1.63 -21.79 -22.58
N ALA A 371 2.54 -22.56 -21.96
CA ALA A 371 3.83 -22.03 -21.50
C ALA A 371 4.64 -21.41 -22.64
N LYS A 372 4.66 -22.05 -23.82
CA LYS A 372 5.32 -21.53 -25.01
C LYS A 372 4.66 -20.25 -25.54
N LYS A 373 3.33 -20.15 -25.52
CA LYS A 373 2.63 -18.88 -25.86
C LYS A 373 2.98 -17.76 -24.89
N LEU A 374 3.10 -18.02 -23.60
CA LEU A 374 3.53 -16.99 -22.63
C LEU A 374 4.92 -16.44 -22.99
N VAL A 375 5.84 -17.29 -23.45
CA VAL A 375 7.15 -16.85 -23.93
C VAL A 375 7.05 -16.13 -25.28
N ASP A 376 6.38 -16.73 -26.26
CA ASP A 376 6.41 -16.25 -27.65
C ASP A 376 5.54 -14.99 -27.84
N ASP A 377 4.33 -15.00 -27.29
CA ASP A 377 3.31 -13.95 -27.47
C ASP A 377 3.44 -12.86 -26.40
N GLN A 378 3.71 -13.24 -25.15
CA GLN A 378 3.80 -12.29 -24.03
C GLN A 378 5.24 -11.91 -23.65
N LYS A 379 6.24 -12.46 -24.36
CA LYS A 379 7.68 -12.20 -24.12
C LYS A 379 8.10 -12.45 -22.67
N MET A 380 7.46 -13.43 -22.01
CA MET A 380 7.78 -13.78 -20.63
C MET A 380 9.09 -14.56 -20.52
N SER A 381 9.85 -14.29 -19.46
CA SER A 381 10.95 -15.15 -19.01
C SER A 381 10.41 -16.44 -18.37
N ALA A 382 11.27 -17.44 -18.15
CA ALA A 382 10.85 -18.66 -17.46
C ALA A 382 10.41 -18.41 -16.00
N VAL A 383 10.91 -17.35 -15.35
CA VAL A 383 10.37 -16.89 -14.05
C VAL A 383 8.94 -16.41 -14.19
N GLY A 384 8.65 -15.63 -15.24
CA GLY A 384 7.28 -15.20 -15.56
C GLY A 384 6.36 -16.41 -15.78
N VAL A 385 6.79 -17.36 -16.61
CA VAL A 385 6.05 -18.61 -16.86
C VAL A 385 5.80 -19.40 -15.57
N LYS A 386 6.82 -19.59 -14.73
CA LYS A 386 6.72 -20.29 -13.44
C LYS A 386 5.64 -19.68 -12.52
N ASN A 387 5.49 -18.36 -12.55
CA ASN A 387 4.55 -17.65 -11.70
C ASN A 387 3.13 -17.57 -12.30
N THR A 388 3.02 -17.47 -13.63
CA THR A 388 1.73 -17.27 -14.33
C THR A 388 1.01 -18.59 -14.60
N LEU A 389 1.73 -19.63 -15.00
CA LEU A 389 1.15 -20.92 -15.42
C LEU A 389 0.28 -21.59 -14.32
N PRO A 390 0.70 -21.63 -13.04
CA PRO A 390 -0.14 -22.20 -11.97
C PRO A 390 -1.44 -21.42 -11.71
N SER A 391 -1.46 -20.12 -12.01
CA SER A 391 -2.65 -19.28 -11.85
C SER A 391 -3.68 -19.60 -12.94
N MET A 392 -3.25 -19.73 -14.20
CA MET A 392 -4.10 -20.19 -15.30
C MET A 392 -4.69 -21.58 -15.01
N MET A 393 -3.86 -22.50 -14.50
CA MET A 393 -4.31 -23.84 -14.10
C MET A 393 -5.36 -23.80 -12.97
N ARG A 394 -5.22 -22.89 -12.01
CA ARG A 394 -6.22 -22.69 -10.94
C ARG A 394 -7.54 -22.12 -11.48
N GLU A 395 -7.49 -21.16 -12.40
CA GLU A 395 -8.70 -20.62 -13.03
C GLU A 395 -9.49 -21.72 -13.75
N VAL A 396 -8.79 -22.61 -14.48
CA VAL A 396 -9.40 -23.78 -15.13
C VAL A 396 -9.96 -24.76 -14.11
N ARG A 397 -9.21 -25.05 -13.02
CA ARG A 397 -9.65 -25.96 -11.95
C ARG A 397 -10.91 -25.45 -11.23
N ASP A 398 -10.96 -24.16 -10.96
CA ASP A 398 -11.99 -23.53 -10.13
C ASP A 398 -13.25 -23.13 -10.96
N GLY A 399 -13.26 -23.42 -12.26
CA GLY A 399 -14.36 -23.04 -13.15
C GLY A 399 -14.56 -21.52 -13.20
N LEU A 400 -13.47 -20.76 -13.10
CA LEU A 400 -13.42 -19.30 -13.14
C LEU A 400 -12.87 -18.81 -14.49
N ASP A 401 -13.10 -19.58 -15.54
CA ASP A 401 -12.73 -19.22 -16.89
C ASP A 401 -13.51 -17.96 -17.32
N LYS A 402 -12.80 -16.84 -17.38
CA LYS A 402 -13.35 -15.54 -17.81
C LYS A 402 -13.79 -15.51 -19.27
N THR A 403 -13.44 -16.53 -20.06
CA THR A 403 -13.88 -16.68 -21.44
C THR A 403 -15.19 -17.45 -21.55
N ASP A 404 -15.63 -18.10 -20.47
CA ASP A 404 -16.91 -18.81 -20.41
C ASP A 404 -18.07 -17.91 -19.96
N ARG A 405 -19.11 -17.84 -20.79
CA ARG A 405 -20.28 -16.99 -20.56
C ARG A 405 -21.14 -17.46 -19.39
N ALA A 406 -21.22 -18.76 -19.15
CA ALA A 406 -21.98 -19.32 -18.03
C ALA A 406 -21.33 -18.92 -16.70
N THR A 407 -20.00 -18.98 -16.63
CA THR A 407 -19.19 -18.54 -15.49
C THR A 407 -19.41 -17.06 -15.16
N LEU A 408 -19.30 -16.16 -16.14
CA LEU A 408 -19.54 -14.73 -15.91
C LEU A 408 -20.97 -14.43 -15.44
N THR A 409 -21.96 -15.13 -15.97
CA THR A 409 -23.37 -14.97 -15.58
C THR A 409 -23.61 -15.41 -14.13
N ARG A 410 -22.96 -16.50 -13.70
CA ARG A 410 -22.98 -16.94 -12.29
C ARG A 410 -22.37 -15.90 -11.36
N LEU A 411 -21.20 -15.35 -11.72
CA LEU A 411 -20.54 -14.30 -10.94
C LEU A 411 -21.40 -13.04 -10.78
N LEU A 412 -22.09 -12.62 -11.85
CA LEU A 412 -23.04 -11.50 -11.78
C LEU A 412 -24.21 -11.79 -10.85
N THR A 413 -24.76 -13.00 -10.90
CA THR A 413 -25.87 -13.42 -10.03
C THR A 413 -25.46 -13.42 -8.55
N GLU A 414 -24.25 -13.88 -8.25
CA GLU A 414 -23.70 -13.81 -6.89
C GLU A 414 -23.52 -12.36 -6.42
N ALA A 415 -23.03 -11.47 -7.28
CA ALA A 415 -22.86 -10.05 -6.95
C ALA A 415 -24.21 -9.36 -6.64
N PHE A 416 -25.28 -9.69 -7.38
CA PHE A 416 -26.64 -9.21 -7.09
C PHE A 416 -27.12 -9.66 -5.70
N ARG A 417 -26.92 -10.93 -5.35
CA ARG A 417 -27.27 -11.47 -4.02
C ARG A 417 -26.47 -10.82 -2.90
N GLU A 418 -25.20 -10.50 -3.14
CA GLU A 418 -24.34 -9.88 -2.15
C GLU A 418 -24.73 -8.42 -1.87
N VAL A 419 -25.04 -7.64 -2.91
CA VAL A 419 -25.37 -6.21 -2.78
C VAL A 419 -26.81 -5.99 -2.32
N LEU A 420 -27.75 -6.81 -2.80
CA LEU A 420 -29.19 -6.64 -2.53
C LEU A 420 -29.72 -7.59 -1.44
N GLY A 421 -28.91 -8.53 -0.97
CA GLY A 421 -29.25 -9.50 0.08
C GLY A 421 -29.76 -10.86 -0.46
N PRO A 422 -29.85 -11.88 0.42
CA PRO A 422 -30.10 -13.27 0.03
C PRO A 422 -31.47 -13.55 -0.61
N ASN A 423 -32.47 -12.69 -0.37
CA ASN A 423 -33.81 -12.77 -0.97
C ASN A 423 -34.00 -11.84 -2.18
N SER A 424 -32.90 -11.31 -2.73
CA SER A 424 -32.95 -10.38 -3.85
C SER A 424 -33.45 -11.03 -5.14
N ARG A 425 -34.13 -10.24 -5.98
CA ARG A 425 -34.45 -10.64 -7.36
C ARG A 425 -33.17 -11.01 -8.14
N PRO A 426 -33.22 -12.00 -9.05
CA PRO A 426 -32.14 -12.21 -10.00
C PRO A 426 -32.02 -11.02 -10.97
N PRO A 427 -30.85 -10.84 -11.61
CA PRO A 427 -30.69 -9.85 -12.67
C PRO A 427 -31.59 -10.19 -13.85
N ASN A 428 -32.24 -9.18 -14.43
CA ASN A 428 -33.05 -9.34 -15.64
C ASN A 428 -32.17 -9.35 -16.92
N GLN A 429 -32.75 -9.68 -18.07
CA GLN A 429 -31.99 -9.83 -19.30
C GLN A 429 -31.27 -8.55 -19.76
N ALA A 430 -31.88 -7.38 -19.53
CA ALA A 430 -31.27 -6.10 -19.89
C ALA A 430 -30.04 -5.79 -19.01
N GLU A 431 -30.13 -6.09 -17.71
CA GLU A 431 -29.03 -5.98 -16.76
C GLU A 431 -27.91 -6.98 -17.12
N ILE A 432 -28.25 -8.24 -17.40
CA ILE A 432 -27.28 -9.24 -17.85
C ILE A 432 -26.53 -8.73 -19.07
N ASN A 433 -27.23 -8.29 -20.12
CA ASN A 433 -26.59 -7.81 -21.34
C ASN A 433 -25.66 -6.62 -21.10
N ALA A 434 -26.05 -5.65 -20.26
CA ALA A 434 -25.25 -4.47 -19.95
C ALA A 434 -24.00 -4.80 -19.12
N TRP A 435 -24.16 -5.57 -18.04
CA TRP A 435 -23.05 -5.98 -17.17
C TRP A 435 -22.07 -6.90 -17.88
N MET A 436 -22.56 -7.74 -18.79
CA MET A 436 -21.71 -8.59 -19.57
C MET A 436 -20.87 -7.83 -20.60
N LYS A 437 -21.40 -6.77 -21.23
CA LYS A 437 -20.59 -5.92 -22.13
C LYS A 437 -19.40 -5.30 -21.37
N LYS A 438 -19.64 -4.86 -20.13
CA LYS A 438 -18.58 -4.37 -19.22
C LYS A 438 -17.57 -5.48 -18.87
N ALA A 439 -18.03 -6.71 -18.65
CA ALA A 439 -17.14 -7.85 -18.43
C ALA A 439 -16.28 -8.16 -19.67
N ASP A 440 -16.87 -8.13 -20.86
CA ASP A 440 -16.16 -8.38 -22.13
C ASP A 440 -15.07 -7.31 -22.38
N GLU A 441 -15.33 -6.05 -22.02
CA GLU A 441 -14.34 -4.97 -22.04
C GLU A 441 -13.21 -5.22 -21.03
N MET A 442 -13.54 -5.60 -19.79
CA MET A 442 -12.54 -5.94 -18.77
C MET A 442 -11.69 -7.16 -19.16
N VAL A 443 -12.26 -8.14 -19.87
CA VAL A 443 -11.51 -9.29 -20.41
C VAL A 443 -10.52 -8.83 -21.47
N LYS A 444 -10.91 -7.90 -22.37
CA LYS A 444 -9.98 -7.28 -23.34
C LYS A 444 -8.84 -6.54 -22.63
N ASP A 445 -9.13 -5.91 -21.49
CA ASP A 445 -8.16 -5.25 -20.61
C ASP A 445 -7.39 -6.24 -19.71
N LYS A 446 -7.44 -7.54 -20.05
CA LYS A 446 -6.73 -8.65 -19.40
C LYS A 446 -7.06 -8.86 -17.92
N GLN A 447 -8.19 -8.34 -17.42
CA GLN A 447 -8.63 -8.55 -16.04
C GLN A 447 -8.97 -10.02 -15.77
N GLY A 448 -8.83 -10.46 -14.51
CA GLY A 448 -9.19 -11.80 -14.05
C GLY A 448 -10.65 -11.90 -13.57
N ALA A 449 -11.18 -13.11 -13.44
CA ALA A 449 -12.58 -13.35 -13.02
C ALA A 449 -12.92 -12.74 -11.65
N THR A 450 -11.98 -12.76 -10.69
CA THR A 450 -12.13 -12.11 -9.37
C THR A 450 -12.28 -10.59 -9.48
N ALA A 451 -11.48 -9.95 -10.35
CA ALA A 451 -11.56 -8.51 -10.58
C ALA A 451 -12.89 -8.14 -11.24
N ILE A 452 -13.38 -8.98 -12.17
CA ILE A 452 -14.69 -8.82 -12.81
C ILE A 452 -15.82 -8.94 -11.76
N LYS A 453 -15.76 -9.94 -10.86
CA LYS A 453 -16.74 -10.08 -9.75
C LYS A 453 -16.74 -8.84 -8.85
N TYR A 454 -15.57 -8.34 -8.46
CA TYR A 454 -15.47 -7.14 -7.63
C TYR A 454 -16.01 -5.88 -8.34
N ALA A 455 -15.76 -5.75 -9.64
CA ALA A 455 -16.29 -4.66 -10.45
C ALA A 455 -17.82 -4.73 -10.58
N PHE A 456 -18.41 -5.93 -10.66
CA PHE A 456 -19.85 -6.11 -10.57
C PHE A 456 -20.39 -5.62 -9.22
N ILE A 457 -19.82 -6.09 -8.10
CA ILE A 457 -20.27 -5.69 -6.74
C ILE A 457 -20.17 -4.17 -6.55
N THR A 458 -19.02 -3.58 -6.89
CA THR A 458 -18.78 -2.15 -6.72
C THR A 458 -19.69 -1.32 -7.60
N GLY A 459 -19.81 -1.70 -8.88
CA GLY A 459 -20.69 -1.01 -9.81
C GLY A 459 -22.17 -1.12 -9.41
N LEU A 460 -22.60 -2.25 -8.87
CA LEU A 460 -23.97 -2.43 -8.37
C LEU A 460 -24.25 -1.56 -7.14
N ARG A 461 -23.28 -1.41 -6.22
CA ARG A 461 -23.40 -0.48 -5.09
C ARG A 461 -23.52 0.97 -5.55
N ILE A 462 -22.73 1.39 -6.54
CA ILE A 462 -22.83 2.73 -7.13
C ILE A 462 -24.18 2.93 -7.81
N ALA A 463 -24.62 1.95 -8.60
CA ALA A 463 -25.93 2.00 -9.26
C ALA A 463 -27.09 2.10 -8.26
N LEU A 464 -26.94 1.48 -7.09
CA LEU A 464 -27.89 1.56 -5.98
C LEU A 464 -27.85 2.92 -5.28
N ASP A 465 -26.66 3.47 -5.01
CA ASP A 465 -26.49 4.81 -4.40
C ASP A 465 -27.00 5.95 -5.30
N ASN A 466 -27.06 5.70 -6.61
CA ASN A 466 -27.58 6.66 -7.59
C ASN A 466 -29.11 6.67 -7.71
N GLN A 467 -29.84 5.71 -7.11
CA GLN A 467 -31.31 5.72 -7.04
C GLN A 467 -31.78 6.64 -5.92
#